data_AF-A7TD10-F1
#
_entry.id   AF-A7TD10-F1
#
_cell.length_a   1.000
_cell.length_b   1.000
_cell.length_c   1.000
_cell.angle_alpha   90.00
_cell.angle_beta   90.00
_cell.angle_gamma   90.00
#
_symmetry.space_group_name_H-M   'P 1'
#
loop_
_entity.id
_entity.type
_entity.pdbx_description
1 polymer ?
#
loop_
_entity_poly.entity_id
_entity_poly.type
_entity_poly.pdbx_seq_one_letter_code
_entity_poly.pdbx_strand_id
1 'polypeptide(L)'
;MHPTMRKTQSERASPNGYFTANLQGTFRVYPLPSDPSMPLPPRHLRNLPPSEPVDCIIRVYVIRALDLQPQDSNGLADPYLVVSLGKTRIKDRDNYIANNLNPVFGK
;
A
#
# COMPACT_ATOMS: atom_id res chain seq x y z
N MET A 1 19.12 -29.94 16.69
CA MET A 1 19.33 -29.56 15.28
C MET A 1 18.27 -28.53 14.92
N HIS A 2 18.67 -27.29 14.62
CA HIS A 2 17.77 -26.25 14.13
C HIS A 2 18.02 -26.04 12.64
N PRO A 3 16.99 -26.09 11.78
CA PRO A 3 17.03 -25.41 10.50
C PRO A 3 16.48 -23.99 10.68
N THR A 4 17.34 -23.01 10.43
CA THR A 4 16.98 -21.61 10.21
C THR A 4 16.36 -21.49 8.82
N MET A 5 15.17 -20.89 8.71
CA MET A 5 14.67 -20.38 7.42
C MET A 5 14.90 -18.88 7.31
N ARG A 6 15.73 -18.48 6.34
CA ARG A 6 15.85 -17.09 5.86
C ARG A 6 14.57 -16.72 5.11
N LYS A 7 14.04 -15.52 5.37
CA LYS A 7 13.01 -14.89 4.53
C LYS A 7 13.71 -14.10 3.42
N THR A 8 13.45 -14.49 2.17
CA THR A 8 13.62 -13.62 1.00
C THR A 8 12.21 -13.27 0.52
N GLN A 9 11.88 -11.98 0.51
CA GLN A 9 10.55 -11.48 0.14
C GLN A 9 10.60 -11.00 -1.32
N SER A 10 9.84 -11.66 -2.20
CA SER A 10 9.48 -11.17 -3.53
C SER A 10 7.96 -11.16 -3.61
N GLU A 11 7.37 -9.98 -3.76
CA GLU A 11 5.93 -9.77 -3.83
C GLU A 11 5.43 -10.07 -5.25
N ARG A 12 4.61 -11.12 -5.40
CA ARG A 12 3.73 -11.32 -6.55
C ARG A 12 2.30 -11.46 -6.03
N ALA A 13 1.40 -10.64 -6.54
CA ALA A 13 -0.04 -10.81 -6.34
C ALA A 13 -0.47 -12.18 -6.89
N SER A 14 -1.24 -12.94 -6.10
CA SER A 14 -1.74 -14.26 -6.49
C SER A 14 -2.95 -14.12 -7.43
N PRO A 15 -3.06 -14.92 -8.50
CA PRO A 15 -4.13 -14.79 -9.51
C PRO A 15 -5.55 -15.07 -8.98
N ASN A 16 -5.68 -15.57 -7.75
CA ASN A 16 -6.90 -16.19 -7.23
C ASN A 16 -7.68 -15.30 -6.24
N GLY A 17 -7.39 -14.00 -6.16
CA GLY A 17 -8.16 -13.05 -5.34
C GLY A 17 -7.97 -13.17 -3.82
N TYR A 18 -7.00 -13.95 -3.34
CA TYR A 18 -6.69 -14.02 -1.91
C TYR A 18 -5.82 -12.82 -1.49
N PHE A 19 -6.37 -11.98 -0.62
CA PHE A 19 -5.63 -10.92 0.05
C PHE A 19 -4.69 -11.53 1.11
N THR A 20 -3.39 -11.29 0.97
CA THR A 20 -2.42 -11.69 2.00
C THR A 20 -2.05 -10.45 2.81
N ALA A 21 -2.43 -10.40 4.08
CA ALA A 21 -2.03 -9.34 5.00
C ALA A 21 -0.83 -9.79 5.82
N ASN A 22 0.18 -8.92 5.96
CA ASN A 22 1.34 -9.16 6.79
C ASN A 22 1.09 -8.63 8.21
N LEU A 23 0.93 -9.53 9.19
CA LEU A 23 0.88 -9.13 10.59
C LEU A 23 2.31 -9.03 11.15
N GLN A 24 2.78 -7.82 11.45
CA GLN A 24 3.96 -7.61 12.29
C GLN A 24 3.50 -7.31 13.71
N GLY A 25 3.75 -8.23 14.64
CA GLY A 25 3.34 -8.09 16.03
C GLY A 25 4.05 -9.09 16.94
N THR A 26 3.96 -8.86 18.25
CA THR A 26 4.48 -9.78 19.27
C THR A 26 3.29 -10.39 20.01
N PHE A 27 3.21 -11.71 20.09
CA PHE A 27 2.24 -12.39 20.95
C PHE A 27 2.92 -12.86 22.24
N ARG A 28 2.23 -12.74 23.37
CA ARG A 28 2.66 -13.28 24.66
C ARG A 28 1.51 -14.06 25.27
N VAL A 29 1.78 -15.31 25.63
CA VAL A 29 0.84 -16.16 26.35
C VAL A 29 1.04 -15.91 27.83
N TYR A 30 0.00 -15.46 28.53
CA TYR A 30 0.03 -15.26 29.97
C TYR A 30 -0.65 -16.46 30.64
N PRO A 31 0.02 -17.15 31.58
CA PRO A 31 -0.63 -18.18 32.36
C PRO A 31 -1.73 -17.55 33.23
N LEU A 32 -2.92 -18.14 33.20
CA LEU A 32 -3.99 -17.76 34.12
C LEU A 32 -3.72 -18.36 35.50
N PRO A 33 -4.11 -17.68 36.60
CA PRO A 33 -4.05 -18.27 37.93
C PRO A 33 -4.90 -19.54 37.99
N SER A 34 -4.43 -20.56 38.73
CA SER A 34 -5.18 -21.81 38.95
C SER A 34 -6.46 -21.60 39.76
N ASP A 35 -6.50 -20.54 40.56
CA ASP A 35 -7.66 -20.09 41.33
C ASP A 35 -8.34 -18.90 40.63
N PRO A 36 -9.61 -19.01 40.21
CA PRO A 36 -10.35 -17.92 39.56
C PRO A 36 -10.55 -16.66 40.43
N SER A 37 -10.40 -16.77 41.75
CA SER A 37 -10.55 -15.65 42.68
C SER A 37 -9.30 -14.77 42.78
N MET A 38 -8.16 -15.27 42.28
CA MET A 38 -6.91 -14.51 42.27
C MET A 38 -6.89 -13.44 41.17
N PRO A 39 -6.26 -12.28 41.41
CA PRO A 39 -6.18 -11.21 40.43
C PRO A 39 -5.41 -11.66 39.18
N LEU A 40 -5.93 -11.29 38.02
CA LEU A 40 -5.28 -11.56 36.74
C LEU A 40 -3.92 -10.82 36.67
N PRO A 41 -2.90 -11.44 36.04
CA PRO A 41 -1.61 -10.79 35.85
C PRO A 41 -1.76 -9.44 35.12
N PRO A 42 -0.92 -8.45 35.42
CA PRO A 42 -1.00 -7.13 34.80
C PRO A 42 -0.95 -7.23 33.28
N ARG A 43 -1.95 -6.69 32.56
CA ARG A 43 -1.84 -6.55 31.09
C ARG A 43 -0.66 -5.63 30.79
N HIS A 44 0.30 -6.09 29.99
CA HIS A 44 1.45 -5.28 29.58
C HIS A 44 1.13 -4.41 28.35
N LEU A 45 0.22 -4.87 27.48
CA LEU A 45 -0.32 -4.08 26.39
C LEU A 45 -1.51 -3.27 26.91
N ARG A 46 -1.22 -2.11 27.51
CA ARG A 46 -2.21 -1.10 27.90
C ARG A 46 -2.15 0.04 26.89
N ASN A 47 -3.27 0.69 26.62
CA ASN A 47 -3.38 1.82 25.70
C ASN A 47 -2.96 1.49 24.26
N LEU A 48 -3.43 0.35 23.73
CA LEU A 48 -3.28 0.08 22.29
C LEU A 48 -3.97 1.19 21.50
N PRO A 49 -3.40 1.64 20.36
CA PRO A 49 -4.12 2.52 19.46
C PRO A 49 -5.45 1.85 19.05
N PRO A 50 -6.51 2.63 18.79
CA PRO A 50 -7.76 2.10 18.28
C PRO A 50 -7.49 1.21 17.06
N SER A 51 -8.07 0.01 17.04
CA SER A 51 -7.98 -0.90 15.87
C SER A 51 -8.98 -0.54 14.77
N GLU A 52 -9.66 0.59 14.91
CA GLU A 52 -10.62 1.10 13.95
C GLU A 52 -9.91 1.71 12.74
N PRO A 53 -10.50 1.63 11.54
CA PRO A 53 -10.04 2.37 10.38
C PRO A 53 -9.93 3.88 10.71
N VAL A 54 -8.84 4.50 10.27
CA VAL A 54 -8.59 5.92 10.46
C VAL A 54 -8.61 6.61 9.10
N ASP A 55 -9.28 7.76 9.03
CA ASP A 55 -9.22 8.62 7.85
C ASP A 55 -7.79 9.09 7.63
N CYS A 56 -7.30 8.92 6.40
CA CYS A 56 -5.97 9.36 6.02
C CYS A 56 -6.01 10.23 4.77
N ILE A 57 -5.09 11.18 4.70
CA ILE A 57 -4.89 12.03 3.53
C ILE A 57 -3.79 11.40 2.68
N ILE A 58 -4.12 11.08 1.43
CA ILE A 58 -3.16 10.58 0.45
C ILE A 58 -2.79 11.72 -0.49
N ARG A 59 -1.50 12.05 -0.58
CA ARG A 59 -0.97 13.02 -1.54
C ARG A 59 -0.11 12.30 -2.56
N VAL A 60 -0.54 12.34 -3.83
CA VAL A 60 0.15 11.70 -4.95
C VAL A 60 0.86 12.78 -5.76
N TYR A 61 2.14 12.57 -6.02
CA TYR A 61 2.95 13.42 -6.88
C TYR A 61 3.34 12.63 -8.11
N VAL A 62 2.79 12.99 -9.28
CA VAL A 62 3.23 12.44 -10.56
C VAL A 62 4.14 13.47 -11.20
N ILE A 63 5.43 13.17 -11.27
CA ILE A 63 6.44 14.15 -11.68
C ILE A 63 6.63 14.14 -13.19
N ARG A 64 6.93 12.97 -13.77
CA ARG A 64 7.18 12.80 -15.21
C ARG A 64 6.93 11.37 -15.65
N ALA A 65 6.73 11.18 -16.94
CA ALA A 65 6.90 9.88 -17.59
C ALA A 65 8.20 9.85 -18.41
N LEU A 66 8.63 8.64 -18.75
CA LEU A 66 9.85 8.37 -19.48
C LEU A 66 9.53 7.44 -20.65
N ASP A 67 10.04 7.78 -21.82
CA ASP A 67 10.03 6.93 -23.02
C ASP A 67 8.69 6.22 -23.25
N LEU A 68 7.60 7.00 -23.19
CA LEU A 68 6.27 6.50 -23.47
C LEU A 68 6.23 5.86 -24.86
N GLN A 69 5.44 4.81 -25.00
CA GLN A 69 5.22 4.18 -26.29
C GLN A 69 4.54 5.18 -27.23
N PRO A 70 5.05 5.39 -28.45
CA PRO A 70 4.36 6.15 -29.49
C PRO A 70 2.95 5.62 -29.70
N GLN A 71 1.95 6.51 -29.67
CA GLN A 71 0.56 6.17 -29.93
C GLN A 71 0.02 6.85 -31.19
N ASP A 72 0.73 7.87 -31.68
CA ASP A 72 0.31 8.68 -32.81
C ASP A 72 1.17 8.42 -34.06
N SER A 73 0.63 8.74 -35.23
CA SER A 73 1.27 8.53 -36.54
C SER A 73 2.58 9.31 -36.72
N ASN A 74 2.80 10.36 -35.93
CA ASN A 74 4.03 11.15 -35.89
C ASN A 74 5.14 10.50 -35.03
N GLY A 75 4.88 9.33 -34.43
CA GLY A 75 5.82 8.67 -33.55
C GLY A 75 5.89 9.25 -32.13
N LEU A 76 4.92 10.08 -31.74
CA LEU A 76 4.81 10.70 -30.42
C LEU A 76 3.51 10.26 -29.71
N ALA A 77 3.15 10.96 -28.63
CA ALA A 77 1.94 10.74 -27.87
C ALA A 77 1.46 12.07 -27.25
N ASP A 78 0.17 12.16 -26.94
CA ASP A 78 -0.46 13.25 -26.18
C ASP A 78 -0.86 12.81 -24.75
N PRO A 79 0.11 12.51 -23.87
CA PRO A 79 -0.18 11.94 -22.56
C PRO A 79 -0.90 12.90 -21.60
N TYR A 80 -1.76 12.33 -20.76
CA TYR A 80 -2.45 13.00 -19.65
C TYR A 80 -2.57 12.04 -18.45
N LEU A 81 -2.89 12.58 -17.28
CA LEU A 81 -2.98 11.79 -16.04
C LEU A 81 -4.38 11.26 -15.76
N VAL A 82 -4.42 10.02 -15.27
CA VAL A 82 -5.60 9.44 -14.62
C VAL A 82 -5.16 8.77 -13.33
N VAL A 83 -5.66 9.24 -12.19
CA VAL A 83 -5.34 8.70 -10.86
C VAL A 83 -6.61 8.14 -10.24
N SER A 84 -6.56 6.91 -9.73
CA SER A 84 -7.71 6.27 -9.08
C SER A 84 -7.33 5.74 -7.69
N LEU A 85 -8.18 5.99 -6.70
CA LEU A 85 -8.08 5.47 -5.33
C LEU A 85 -9.47 5.02 -4.86
N GLY A 86 -9.69 3.71 -4.81
CA GLY A 86 -11.01 3.16 -4.51
C GLY A 86 -12.06 3.66 -5.50
N LYS A 87 -13.08 4.36 -4.98
CA LYS A 87 -14.16 4.97 -5.79
C LYS A 87 -13.79 6.35 -6.36
N THR A 88 -12.70 6.94 -5.91
CA THR A 88 -12.24 8.26 -6.37
C THR A 88 -11.44 8.11 -7.65
N ARG A 89 -11.78 8.87 -8.69
CA ARG A 89 -11.05 8.90 -9.96
C ARG A 89 -10.88 10.33 -10.44
N ILE A 90 -9.64 10.74 -10.65
CA ILE A 90 -9.25 12.05 -11.17
C ILE A 90 -8.75 11.82 -12.60
N LYS A 91 -9.26 12.61 -13.55
CA LYS A 91 -8.83 12.59 -14.96
C LYS A 91 -8.39 14.00 -15.32
N ASP A 92 -7.20 14.13 -15.88
CA ASP A 92 -6.57 15.41 -16.18
C ASP A 92 -6.41 15.62 -17.69
N ARG A 93 -7.42 15.19 -18.45
CA ARG A 93 -7.35 15.14 -19.92
C ARG A 93 -7.15 16.50 -20.54
N ASP A 94 -7.75 17.54 -19.98
CA ASP A 94 -7.67 18.90 -20.50
C ASP A 94 -6.27 19.50 -20.34
N ASN A 95 -5.45 18.94 -19.44
CA ASN A 95 -4.06 19.31 -19.21
C ASN A 95 -3.07 18.33 -19.86
N TYR A 96 -3.47 17.68 -20.96
CA TYR A 96 -2.57 16.82 -21.73
C TYR A 96 -1.33 17.60 -22.21
N ILE A 97 -0.22 16.88 -22.38
CA ILE A 97 1.03 17.44 -22.90
C ILE A 97 1.18 16.92 -24.32
N ALA A 98 1.11 17.82 -25.30
CA ALA A 98 1.11 17.43 -26.70
C ALA A 98 2.47 16.88 -27.17
N ASN A 99 2.44 15.87 -28.04
CA ASN A 99 3.57 15.40 -28.83
C ASN A 99 4.83 15.10 -27.98
N ASN A 100 4.68 14.43 -26.85
CA ASN A 100 5.77 14.24 -25.91
C ASN A 100 5.79 12.82 -25.30
N LEU A 101 6.88 12.09 -25.54
CA LEU A 101 7.11 10.77 -24.94
C LEU A 101 7.72 10.85 -23.54
N ASN A 102 8.19 12.02 -23.12
CA ASN A 102 8.83 12.30 -21.84
C ASN A 102 8.16 13.49 -21.11
N PRO A 103 6.83 13.46 -20.89
CA PRO A 103 6.10 14.56 -20.28
C PRO A 103 6.52 14.81 -18.83
N VAL A 104 6.56 16.08 -18.43
CA VAL A 104 6.67 16.50 -17.02
C VAL A 104 5.31 17.03 -16.57
N PHE A 105 4.71 16.38 -15.58
CA PHE A 105 3.40 16.73 -15.04
C PHE A 105 3.48 17.54 -13.74
N GLY A 106 4.52 17.30 -12.94
CA GLY A 106 4.75 18.03 -11.68
C GLY A 106 5.02 19.50 -11.97
N LYS A 107 4.08 20.37 -11.60
CA LYS A 107 4.21 21.84 -11.57
C LYS A 107 4.40 22.32 -10.14
#